data_AF-A0A7G8VI19-F1
#
_entry.id   AF-A0A7G8VI19-F1
#
_cell.length_a   1.000
_cell.length_b   1.000
_cell.length_c   1.000
_cell.angle_alpha   90.00
_cell.angle_beta   90.00
_cell.angle_gamma   90.00
#
_symmetry.space_group_name_H-M   'P 1'
#
loop_
_entity.id
_entity.type
_entity.pdbx_description
1 polymer ?
#
loop_
_entity_poly.entity_id
_entity_poly.type
_entity_poly.pdbx_seq_one_letter_code
_entity_poly.pdbx_strand_id
1 'polypeptide(L)'
;MKNAVNATSEPLKQYPAGALLRVKDICGDRKHGKPGLLPIVSRTWLKWVEEGRVPKGILLGARTRVWPVEQVLAVRKGLAEGLSN
;
A
#
# COMPACT_ATOMS: atom_id res chain seq x y z
N MET A 1 32.92 10.68 7.03
CA MET A 1 31.62 10.60 7.73
C MET A 1 30.68 9.78 6.88
N LYS A 2 29.90 8.90 7.49
CA LYS A 2 29.24 7.74 6.87
C LYS A 2 28.15 8.21 5.89
N ASN A 3 28.44 8.11 4.58
CA ASN A 3 27.41 8.11 3.53
C ASN A 3 26.50 6.91 3.79
N ALA A 4 25.26 7.16 4.20
CA ALA A 4 24.25 6.15 4.36
C ALA A 4 23.12 6.39 3.34
N VAL A 5 23.38 5.85 2.15
CA VAL A 5 22.46 5.15 1.24
C VAL A 5 21.19 5.87 0.75
N ASN A 6 21.16 6.08 -0.58
CA ASN A 6 20.04 6.32 -1.49
C ASN A 6 18.64 6.42 -0.85
N ALA A 7 17.98 7.55 -1.08
CA ALA A 7 16.53 7.61 -1.16
C ALA A 7 16.03 6.48 -2.07
N THR A 8 15.30 5.53 -1.49
CA THR A 8 14.94 4.22 -2.05
C THR A 8 14.31 4.32 -3.44
N SER A 9 15.11 4.16 -4.49
CA SER A 9 14.66 3.98 -5.89
C SER A 9 14.44 2.50 -6.21
N GLU A 10 13.97 1.70 -5.24
CA GLU A 10 13.53 0.33 -5.51
C GLU A 10 12.34 0.41 -6.48
N PRO A 11 12.38 -0.28 -7.63
CA PRO A 11 11.28 -0.27 -8.56
C PRO A 11 10.06 -0.84 -7.83
N LEU A 12 9.07 0.02 -7.63
CA LEU A 12 7.84 -0.37 -6.97
C LEU A 12 7.25 -1.56 -7.68
N LYS A 13 6.80 -2.52 -6.89
CA LYS A 13 6.20 -3.72 -7.42
C LYS A 13 5.02 -3.34 -8.32
N GLN A 14 5.17 -3.66 -9.61
CA GLN A 14 4.12 -3.45 -10.60
C GLN A 14 3.11 -4.58 -10.52
N TYR A 15 1.85 -4.24 -10.77
CA TYR A 15 0.75 -5.18 -10.78
C TYR A 15 -0.02 -5.01 -12.09
N PRO A 16 -0.53 -6.11 -12.68
CA PRO A 16 -1.38 -6.00 -13.86
C PRO A 16 -2.69 -5.28 -13.52
N ALA A 17 -3.34 -4.72 -14.54
CA ALA A 17 -4.68 -4.14 -14.39
C ALA A 17 -5.66 -5.19 -13.84
N GLY A 18 -6.54 -4.77 -12.92
CA GLY A 18 -7.51 -5.62 -12.24
C GLY A 18 -6.93 -6.50 -11.13
N ALA A 19 -5.65 -6.35 -10.78
CA ALA A 19 -5.05 -7.12 -9.70
C ALA A 19 -5.75 -6.83 -8.35
N LEU A 20 -5.94 -7.90 -7.55
CA LEU A 20 -6.51 -7.82 -6.21
C LEU A 20 -5.40 -7.95 -5.16
N LEU A 21 -5.17 -6.87 -4.42
CA LEU A 21 -4.09 -6.72 -3.45
C LEU A 21 -4.55 -7.05 -2.04
N ARG A 22 -3.71 -7.73 -1.26
CA ARG A 22 -3.91 -7.89 0.19
C ARG A 22 -3.21 -6.76 0.94
N VAL A 23 -3.50 -6.62 2.23
CA VAL A 23 -2.84 -5.61 3.09
C VAL A 23 -1.31 -5.68 3.02
N LYS A 24 -0.73 -6.88 2.95
CA LYS A 24 0.73 -7.07 2.81
C LYS A 24 1.31 -6.59 1.46
N ASP A 25 0.50 -6.58 0.40
CA ASP A 25 0.89 -6.05 -0.91
C ASP A 25 0.84 -4.51 -0.88
N ILE A 26 -0.14 -3.97 -0.16
CA ILE A 26 -0.36 -2.53 0.01
C ILE A 26 0.71 -1.90 0.90
N CYS A 27 0.93 -2.47 2.09
CA CYS A 27 1.79 -1.90 3.14
C CYS A 27 3.19 -2.53 3.22
N GLY A 28 3.42 -3.59 2.45
CA GLY A 28 4.65 -4.36 2.48
C GLY A 28 4.69 -5.37 3.62
N ASP A 29 5.74 -6.18 3.60
CA ASP A 29 6.03 -7.19 4.61
C ASP A 29 7.45 -6.99 5.13
N ARG A 30 7.56 -6.26 6.25
CA ARG A 30 8.83 -5.97 6.92
C ARG A 30 9.56 -7.22 7.39
N LYS A 31 8.84 -8.29 7.73
CA LYS A 31 9.46 -9.56 8.18
C LYS A 31 10.23 -10.23 7.04
N HIS A 32 9.74 -10.06 5.80
CA HIS A 32 10.33 -10.68 4.61
C HIS A 32 11.02 -9.66 3.69
N GLY A 33 11.21 -8.41 4.14
CA GLY A 33 11.87 -7.35 3.37
C GLY A 33 11.14 -6.96 2.08
N LYS A 34 9.83 -7.22 1.97
CA LYS A 34 9.07 -6.92 0.74
C LYS A 34 8.47 -5.51 0.84
N PRO A 35 8.85 -4.57 -0.03
CA PRO A 35 8.26 -3.24 -0.02
C PRO A 35 6.79 -3.31 -0.44
N GLY A 36 5.97 -2.46 0.18
CA GLY A 36 4.56 -2.26 -0.18
C GLY A 36 4.39 -1.21 -1.25
N LEU A 37 3.18 -1.14 -1.81
CA LEU A 37 2.80 -0.06 -2.72
C LEU A 37 2.74 1.30 -2.05
N LEU A 38 2.36 1.33 -0.76
CA LEU A 38 2.23 2.53 0.07
C LEU A 38 3.31 2.54 1.16
N PRO A 39 3.87 3.72 1.48
CA PRO A 39 4.86 3.89 2.55
C PRO A 39 4.18 3.97 3.93
N ILE A 40 3.25 3.05 4.23
CA ILE A 40 2.52 2.99 5.50
C ILE A 40 2.52 1.55 6.02
N VAL A 41 2.28 1.39 7.32
CA VAL A 41 2.14 0.06 7.93
C VAL A 41 0.71 -0.46 7.82
N SER A 42 0.55 -1.78 7.86
CA SER A 42 -0.76 -2.47 7.79
C SER A 42 -1.80 -1.94 8.77
N ARG A 43 -1.38 -1.55 9.98
CA ARG A 43 -2.27 -0.98 11.01
C ARG A 43 -2.87 0.36 10.57
N THR A 44 -2.09 1.19 9.88
CA THR A 44 -2.58 2.48 9.35
C THR A 44 -3.64 2.27 8.28
N TRP A 45 -3.40 1.34 7.34
CA TRP A 45 -4.38 1.00 6.31
C TRP A 45 -5.70 0.49 6.90
N LEU A 46 -5.63 -0.43 7.87
CA LEU A 46 -6.83 -0.95 8.54
C LEU A 46 -7.59 0.13 9.31
N LYS A 47 -6.87 1.04 10.00
CA LYS A 47 -7.49 2.19 10.67
C LYS A 47 -8.22 3.09 9.68
N TRP A 48 -7.64 3.38 8.52
CA TRP A 48 -8.33 4.16 7.48
C TRP A 48 -9.55 3.45 6.90
N VAL A 49 -9.52 2.12 6.81
CA VAL A 49 -10.69 1.32 6.42
C VAL A 49 -11.81 1.45 7.45
N GLU A 50 -11.47 1.39 8.73
CA GLU A 50 -12.42 1.56 9.85
C GLU A 50 -13.00 2.98 9.88
N GLU A 51 -12.16 4.00 9.67
CA GLU A 51 -12.55 5.42 9.60
C GLU A 51 -13.31 5.79 8.32
N GLY A 52 -13.39 4.89 7.33
CA GLY A 52 -14.03 5.17 6.03
C GLY A 52 -13.23 6.09 5.10
N ARG A 53 -11.95 6.32 5.40
CA ARG A 53 -11.03 7.12 4.53
C ARG A 53 -10.63 6.37 3.27
N VAL A 54 -10.67 5.04 3.30
CA VAL A 54 -10.44 4.17 2.14
C VAL A 54 -11.54 3.10 2.07
N PRO A 55 -11.77 2.47 0.91
CA PRO A 55 -12.82 1.46 0.75
C PRO A 55 -12.64 0.27 1.69
N LYS A 56 -13.75 -0.35 2.12
CA LYS A 56 -13.72 -1.53 3.02
C LYS A 56 -13.07 -2.79 2.43
N GLY A 57 -12.82 -2.84 1.13
CA GLY A 57 -12.27 -4.01 0.44
C GLY A 57 -13.30 -5.11 0.19
N ILE A 58 -12.95 -6.02 -0.70
CA ILE A 58 -13.78 -7.14 -1.17
C ILE A 58 -13.32 -8.41 -0.45
N LEU A 59 -14.25 -9.28 -0.04
CA LEU A 59 -13.92 -10.60 0.51
C LEU A 59 -13.88 -11.63 -0.62
N LEU A 60 -12.73 -12.29 -0.82
CA LEU A 60 -12.58 -13.45 -1.75
C LEU A 60 -13.01 -14.78 -1.12
N GLY A 61 -13.38 -14.76 0.15
CA GLY A 61 -13.81 -15.91 0.94
C GLY A 61 -13.99 -15.48 2.39
N ALA A 62 -14.15 -16.44 3.30
CA ALA A 62 -14.52 -16.15 4.70
C ALA A 62 -13.55 -15.20 5.44
N ARG A 63 -12.26 -15.14 5.06
CA ARG A 63 -11.22 -14.38 5.80
C ARG A 63 -10.29 -13.53 4.94
N THR A 64 -10.37 -13.64 3.61
CA THR A 64 -9.41 -12.97 2.72
C THR A 64 -10.02 -11.71 2.16
N ARG A 65 -9.59 -10.56 2.68
CA ARG A 65 -9.97 -9.24 2.17
C ARG A 65 -8.92 -8.70 1.22
N VAL A 66 -9.38 -8.15 0.10
CA VAL A 66 -8.56 -7.60 -0.98
C VAL A 66 -9.07 -6.27 -1.49
N TRP A 67 -8.21 -5.53 -2.18
CA TRP A 67 -8.53 -4.25 -2.81
C TRP A 67 -8.05 -4.25 -4.26
N PRO A 68 -8.82 -3.68 -5.21
CA PRO A 68 -8.33 -3.45 -6.56
C PRO A 68 -7.09 -2.56 -6.55
N VAL A 69 -6.08 -2.90 -7.36
CA VAL A 69 -4.83 -2.14 -7.47
C VAL A 69 -5.08 -0.67 -7.81
N GLU A 70 -6.06 -0.39 -8.66
CA GLU A 70 -6.41 0.94 -9.12
C GLU A 70 -6.85 1.85 -7.95
N GLN A 71 -7.63 1.29 -7.01
CA GLN A 71 -8.06 2.01 -5.81
C GLN A 71 -6.87 2.34 -4.91
N VAL A 72 -5.93 1.41 -4.73
CA VAL A 72 -4.74 1.64 -3.91
C VAL A 72 -3.81 2.68 -4.56
N LEU A 73 -3.67 2.63 -5.89
CA LEU A 73 -2.92 3.63 -6.65
C LEU A 73 -3.56 5.03 -6.56
N ALA A 74 -4.88 5.13 -6.57
CA ALA A 74 -5.58 6.40 -6.38
C ALA A 74 -5.29 7.01 -5.00
N VAL A 75 -5.33 6.19 -3.93
CA VAL A 75 -4.93 6.62 -2.57
C VAL A 75 -3.48 7.08 -2.57
N ARG A 76 -2.58 6.34 -3.22
CA ARG A 76 -1.17 6.71 -3.33
C ARG A 76 -0.96 8.06 -4.00
N LYS A 77 -1.68 8.32 -5.09
CA LYS A 77 -1.63 9.58 -5.81
C LYS A 77 -2.05 10.74 -4.90
N GLY A 78 -3.15 10.59 -4.18
CA GLY A 78 -3.60 11.58 -3.19
C GLY A 78 -2.60 11.82 -2.05
N LEU A 79 -1.88 10.78 -1.61
CA LEU A 79 -0.80 10.93 -0.62
C LEU A 79 0.40 11.72 -1.17
N ALA A 80 0.75 11.53 -2.44
CA ALA A 80 1.85 12.28 -3.07
C ALA A 80 1.52 13.77 -3.23
N GLU A 81 0.27 14.10 -3.54
CA GLU A 81 -0.20 15.47 -3.67
C GLU A 81 -0.20 16.22 -2.32
N GLY A 82 -0.48 15.53 -1.20
CA GLY A 82 -0.41 16.11 0.15
C GLY A 82 1.00 16.34 0.71
N LEU A 83 2.05 15.86 0.02
CA LEU A 83 3.47 15.99 0.42
C LEU A 83 4.21 17.06 -0.39
N SER A 84 3.52 17.80 -1.28
CA SER A 84 4.12 18.75 -2.23
C SER A 84 3.93 20.23 -1.86
N ASN A 85 3.65 20.55 -0.58
CA ASN A 85 3.55 21.93 -0.07
C ASN A 85 4.70 22.28 0.87
#